data_AF-A0A9W4THE9-F1
#
_entry.id   AF-A0A9W4THE9-F1
#
_cell.length_a   1.000
_cell.length_b   1.000
_cell.length_c   1.000
_cell.angle_alpha   90.00
_cell.angle_beta   90.00
_cell.angle_gamma   90.00
#
_symmetry.space_group_name_H-M   'P 1'
#
loop_
_entity.id
_entity.type
_entity.pdbx_description
1 polymer ?
#
loop_
_entity_poly.entity_id
_entity_poly.type
_entity_poly.pdbx_seq_one_letter_code
_entity_poly.pdbx_strand_id
1 'polypeptide(L)'
;MIRLFLEIAKPITETAVNNSKDTLEILSKVNDFYDSAWSKLIFLLTTLVAILGVFLPYAVQYFQSKILKANEKELENKIIDGIEKAKTTIEQKILSEIEAKFTENEKNLKKTLFELKGKIMHLQANNLFNKADYFLAFQDYCYSAKQYANGDDNANLGVVLDSIKKSLAYITKEQLFEAKNINQVDINDVLKEVEEKKEENFQIITIRDIRKRLHELEK
;
A
#
# COMPACT_ATOMS: atom_id res chain seq x y z
N MET A 1 108.52 30.08 68.59
CA MET A 1 107.85 30.86 67.52
C MET A 1 106.92 30.02 66.62
N ILE A 2 107.08 28.68 66.52
CA ILE A 2 106.20 27.82 65.68
C ILE A 2 104.89 27.41 66.37
N ARG A 3 104.85 27.30 67.71
CA ARG A 3 103.61 26.95 68.45
C ARG A 3 102.51 28.03 68.40
N LEU A 4 102.87 29.31 68.33
CA LEU A 4 101.90 30.41 68.34
C LEU A 4 101.10 30.51 67.02
N PHE A 5 101.69 30.11 65.90
CA PHE A 5 101.01 30.15 64.58
C PHE A 5 100.01 28.99 64.40
N LEU A 6 100.25 27.84 65.03
CA LEU A 6 99.33 26.69 64.98
C LEU A 6 98.08 26.88 65.86
N GLU A 7 98.17 27.72 66.89
CA GLU A 7 97.07 27.98 67.82
C GLU A 7 96.11 29.08 67.32
N ILE A 8 96.61 30.03 66.51
CA ILE A 8 95.82 31.08 65.85
C ILE A 8 95.17 30.57 64.54
N ALA A 9 95.78 29.60 63.85
CA ALA A 9 95.23 29.04 62.61
C ALA A 9 94.04 28.08 62.85
N LYS A 10 93.99 27.39 64.00
CA LYS A 10 92.90 26.46 64.37
C LYS A 10 91.49 27.08 64.33
N PRO A 11 91.22 28.23 64.97
CA PRO A 11 89.87 28.82 64.98
C PRO A 11 89.43 29.37 63.61
N ILE A 12 90.37 29.76 62.74
CA ILE A 12 90.07 30.30 61.39
C ILE A 12 89.70 29.16 60.43
N THR A 13 90.36 28.00 60.53
CA THR A 13 89.96 26.81 59.77
C THR A 13 88.65 26.18 60.27
N GLU A 14 88.36 26.21 61.56
CA GLU A 14 87.07 25.71 62.09
C GLU A 14 85.88 26.59 61.68
N THR A 15 86.03 27.91 61.66
CA THR A 15 84.95 28.83 61.26
C THR A 15 84.64 28.80 59.76
N ALA A 16 85.66 28.66 58.89
CA ALA A 16 85.44 28.47 57.45
C ALA A 16 84.82 27.11 57.10
N VAL A 17 85.21 26.04 57.81
CA VAL A 17 84.62 24.70 57.67
C VAL A 17 83.17 24.67 58.20
N ASN A 18 82.87 25.39 59.28
CA ASN A 18 81.52 25.48 59.83
C ASN A 18 80.57 26.30 58.92
N ASN A 19 81.01 27.43 58.36
CA ASN A 19 80.20 28.19 57.40
C ASN A 19 79.92 27.41 56.09
N SER A 20 80.88 26.59 55.63
CA SER A 20 80.67 25.70 54.48
C SER A 20 79.70 24.56 54.82
N LYS A 21 79.72 24.04 56.06
CA LYS A 21 78.73 23.04 56.52
C LYS A 21 77.34 23.65 56.63
N ASP A 22 77.22 24.87 57.15
CA ASP A 22 75.93 25.58 57.27
C ASP A 22 75.35 25.92 55.89
N THR A 23 76.18 26.35 54.94
CA THR A 23 75.74 26.63 53.55
C THR A 23 75.29 25.35 52.85
N LEU A 24 76.00 24.24 53.08
CA LEU A 24 75.65 22.92 52.52
C LEU A 24 74.39 22.33 53.19
N GLU A 25 74.18 22.62 54.47
CA GLU A 25 72.96 22.29 55.21
C GLU A 25 71.75 23.11 54.72
N ILE A 26 71.93 24.41 54.46
CA ILE A 26 70.90 25.26 53.86
C ILE A 26 70.56 24.76 52.44
N LEU A 27 71.56 24.43 51.62
CA LEU A 27 71.34 23.91 50.27
C LEU A 27 70.60 22.56 50.31
N SER A 28 70.95 21.68 51.27
CA SER A 28 70.23 20.43 51.53
C SER A 28 68.78 20.70 51.91
N LYS A 29 68.50 21.62 52.85
CA LYS A 29 67.14 21.97 53.28
C LYS A 29 66.31 22.58 52.14
N VAL A 30 66.93 23.37 51.28
CA VAL A 30 66.28 23.94 50.09
C VAL A 30 65.94 22.84 49.10
N ASN A 31 66.86 21.92 48.83
CA ASN A 31 66.61 20.76 47.97
C ASN A 31 65.48 19.88 48.54
N ASP A 32 65.53 19.57 49.83
CA ASP A 32 64.50 18.79 50.53
C ASP A 32 63.14 19.48 50.49
N PHE A 33 63.11 20.81 50.57
CA PHE A 33 61.89 21.60 50.42
C PHE A 33 61.31 21.49 49.00
N TYR A 34 62.15 21.62 47.97
CA TYR A 34 61.71 21.47 46.57
C TYR A 34 61.24 20.04 46.28
N ASP A 35 61.95 19.02 46.74
CA ASP A 35 61.57 17.62 46.58
C ASP A 35 60.25 17.32 47.33
N SER A 36 60.06 17.88 48.53
CA SER A 36 58.82 17.78 49.28
C SER A 36 57.65 18.49 48.59
N ALA A 37 57.87 19.72 48.10
CA ALA A 37 56.86 20.49 47.38
C ALA A 37 56.45 19.80 46.07
N TRP A 38 57.43 19.25 45.34
CA TRP A 38 57.22 18.49 44.11
C TRP A 38 56.44 17.20 44.36
N SER A 39 56.81 16.44 45.39
CA SER A 39 56.10 15.23 45.80
C SER A 39 54.65 15.52 46.20
N LYS A 40 54.40 16.60 46.97
CA LYS A 40 53.05 17.04 47.35
C LYS A 40 52.23 17.47 46.13
N LEU A 41 52.84 18.15 45.16
CA LEU A 41 52.19 18.54 43.90
C LEU A 41 51.79 17.31 43.08
N ILE A 42 52.72 16.36 42.90
CA ILE A 42 52.44 15.08 42.22
C ILE A 42 51.31 14.34 42.93
N PHE A 43 51.34 14.27 44.26
CA PHE A 43 50.29 13.61 45.04
C PHE A 43 48.92 14.28 44.85
N LEU A 44 48.86 15.60 44.86
CA LEU A 44 47.63 16.36 44.60
C LEU A 44 47.11 16.10 43.19
N LEU A 45 47.97 16.18 42.16
CA LEU A 45 47.60 15.90 40.77
C LEU A 45 47.10 14.47 40.59
N THR A 46 47.80 13.48 41.17
CA THR A 46 47.43 12.07 41.09
C THR A 46 46.09 11.82 41.78
N THR A 47 45.87 12.44 42.94
CA THR A 47 44.60 12.37 43.67
C THR A 47 43.45 12.98 42.86
N LEU A 48 43.67 14.14 42.23
CA LEU A 48 42.67 14.80 41.40
C LEU A 48 42.32 13.97 40.15
N VAL A 49 43.33 13.40 39.49
CA VAL A 49 43.14 12.48 38.36
C VAL A 49 42.41 11.22 38.82
N ALA A 50 42.72 10.66 39.99
CA ALA A 50 42.01 9.50 40.52
C ALA A 50 40.54 9.80 40.82
N ILE A 51 40.23 10.95 41.42
CA ILE A 51 38.85 11.39 41.67
C ILE A 51 38.09 11.57 40.36
N LEU A 52 38.68 12.25 39.37
CA LEU A 52 38.07 12.41 38.05
C LEU A 52 37.89 11.07 37.34
N GLY A 53 38.86 10.16 37.46
CA GLY A 53 38.81 8.81 36.90
C GLY A 53 37.65 7.98 37.47
N VAL A 54 37.25 8.23 38.72
CA VAL A 54 36.08 7.60 39.34
C VAL A 54 34.79 8.32 38.97
N PHE A 55 34.75 9.66 38.99
CA PHE A 55 33.51 10.42 38.80
C PHE A 55 33.04 10.49 37.33
N LEU A 56 33.97 10.59 36.39
CA LEU A 56 33.66 10.77 34.97
C LEU A 56 32.86 9.59 34.38
N PRO A 57 33.17 8.31 34.68
CA PRO A 57 32.32 7.18 34.29
C PRO A 57 30.87 7.30 34.76
N TYR A 58 30.62 7.76 35.99
CA TYR A 58 29.25 7.93 36.51
C TYR A 58 28.48 9.02 35.76
N ALA A 59 29.14 10.14 35.46
CA ALA A 59 28.53 11.21 34.67
C ALA A 59 28.19 10.73 33.25
N VAL A 60 29.14 10.05 32.59
CA VAL A 60 28.94 9.46 31.25
C VAL A 60 27.80 8.44 31.27
N GLN A 61 27.76 7.55 32.25
CA GLN A 61 26.71 6.55 32.42
C GLN A 61 25.33 7.20 32.61
N TYR A 62 25.24 8.28 33.39
CA TYR A 62 24.00 9.03 33.56
C TYR A 62 23.50 9.59 32.22
N PHE A 63 24.36 10.26 31.45
CA PHE A 63 23.97 10.80 30.14
C PHE A 63 23.59 9.69 29.14
N GLN A 64 24.36 8.60 29.09
CA GLN A 64 24.06 7.45 28.22
C GLN A 64 22.70 6.84 28.55
N SER A 65 22.37 6.69 29.83
CA SER A 65 21.06 6.16 30.25
C SER A 65 19.89 7.05 29.81
N LYS A 66 20.09 8.38 29.86
CA LYS A 66 19.07 9.34 29.43
C LYS A 66 18.87 9.32 27.92
N ILE A 67 19.96 9.23 27.15
CA ILE A 67 19.92 9.11 25.70
C ILE A 67 19.28 7.78 25.29
N LEU A 68 19.63 6.67 25.96
CA LEU A 68 19.05 5.35 25.66
C LEU A 68 17.54 5.35 25.86
N LYS A 69 17.05 5.91 26.96
CA LYS A 69 15.60 6.05 27.21
C LYS A 69 14.89 6.92 26.18
N ALA A 70 15.54 7.99 25.72
CA ALA A 70 14.99 8.84 24.66
C ALA A 70 14.90 8.09 23.33
N ASN A 71 15.95 7.35 22.96
CA ASN A 71 15.99 6.54 21.75
C ASN A 71 14.99 5.37 21.80
N GLU A 72 14.84 4.73 22.95
CA GLU A 72 13.85 3.67 23.18
C GLU A 72 12.43 4.19 22.96
N LYS A 73 12.11 5.36 23.54
CA LYS A 73 10.82 6.01 23.34
C LYS A 73 10.59 6.45 21.88
N GLU A 74 11.62 6.97 21.22
CA GLU A 74 11.52 7.32 19.79
C GLU A 74 11.28 6.07 18.93
N LEU A 75 11.97 4.97 19.23
CA LEU A 75 11.80 3.70 18.53
C LEU A 75 10.41 3.11 18.77
N GLU A 76 9.92 3.14 20.00
CA GLU A 76 8.57 2.72 20.36
C GLU A 76 7.52 3.51 19.57
N ASN A 77 7.66 4.84 19.51
CA ASN A 77 6.77 5.68 18.71
C ASN A 77 6.85 5.33 17.22
N LYS A 78 8.05 5.11 16.65
CA LYS A 78 8.20 4.70 15.24
C LYS A 78 7.56 3.35 14.96
N ILE A 79 7.62 2.41 15.91
CA ILE A 79 6.95 1.11 15.80
C ILE A 79 5.44 1.30 15.81
N ILE A 80 4.90 2.10 16.74
CA ILE A 80 3.47 2.40 16.82
C ILE A 80 2.98 3.07 15.53
N ASP A 81 3.68 4.10 15.05
CA ASP A 81 3.37 4.78 13.79
C ASP A 81 3.43 3.82 12.59
N GLY A 82 4.40 2.91 12.59
CA GLY A 82 4.55 1.88 11.56
C GLY A 82 3.39 0.88 11.56
N ILE A 83 2.95 0.45 12.74
CA ILE A 83 1.79 -0.43 12.93
C ILE A 83 0.51 0.26 12.47
N GLU A 84 0.31 1.53 12.83
CA GLU A 84 -0.87 2.30 12.43
C GLU A 84 -0.93 2.48 10.91
N LYS A 85 0.19 2.87 10.28
CA LYS A 85 0.28 2.98 8.82
C LYS A 85 0.03 1.65 8.12
N ALA A 86 0.60 0.56 8.63
CA ALA A 86 0.39 -0.77 8.09
C ALA A 86 -1.09 -1.17 8.19
N LYS A 87 -1.72 -0.92 9.34
CA LYS A 87 -3.15 -1.16 9.56
C LYS A 87 -4.01 -0.39 8.57
N THR A 88 -3.80 0.92 8.43
CA THR A 88 -4.56 1.75 7.47
C THR A 88 -4.36 1.28 6.03
N THR A 89 -3.13 0.91 5.65
CA THR A 89 -2.83 0.40 4.31
C THR A 89 -3.55 -0.92 4.05
N ILE A 90 -3.56 -1.83 5.02
CA ILE A 90 -4.27 -3.10 4.94
C ILE A 90 -5.78 -2.86 4.84
N GLU A 91 -6.35 -2.00 5.68
CA GLU A 91 -7.77 -1.65 5.65
C GLU A 91 -8.19 -1.08 4.29
N GLN A 92 -7.42 -0.12 3.74
CA GLN A 92 -7.68 0.46 2.43
C GLN A 92 -7.60 -0.58 1.30
N LYS A 93 -6.60 -1.46 1.35
CA LYS A 93 -6.45 -2.53 0.34
C LYS A 93 -7.61 -3.52 0.41
N ILE A 94 -8.01 -3.94 1.62
CA ILE A 94 -9.14 -4.84 1.81
C ILE A 94 -10.43 -4.20 1.31
N LEU A 95 -10.69 -2.93 1.64
CA LEU A 95 -11.87 -2.21 1.14
C LEU A 95 -11.90 -2.15 -0.38
N SER A 96 -10.78 -1.79 -1.01
CA SER A 96 -10.68 -1.73 -2.47
C SER A 96 -10.89 -3.09 -3.14
N GLU A 97 -10.31 -4.17 -2.58
CA GLU A 97 -10.52 -5.53 -3.10
C GLU A 97 -11.98 -6.00 -2.93
N ILE A 98 -12.62 -5.65 -1.81
CA ILE A 98 -14.03 -5.95 -1.55
C ILE A 98 -14.92 -5.21 -2.55
N GLU A 99 -14.72 -3.90 -2.76
CA GLU A 99 -15.50 -3.09 -3.71
C GLU A 99 -15.34 -3.59 -5.15
N ALA A 100 -14.13 -3.97 -5.55
CA ALA A 100 -13.88 -4.57 -6.85
C ALA A 100 -14.65 -5.88 -7.04
N LYS A 101 -14.59 -6.78 -6.04
CA LYS A 101 -15.33 -8.06 -6.08
C LYS A 101 -16.85 -7.85 -6.05
N PHE A 102 -17.35 -6.88 -5.30
CA PHE A 102 -18.78 -6.56 -5.30
C PHE A 102 -19.24 -6.07 -6.66
N THR A 103 -18.47 -5.16 -7.28
CA THR A 103 -18.78 -4.63 -8.61
C THR A 103 -18.73 -5.72 -9.69
N GLU A 104 -17.74 -6.62 -9.62
CA GLU A 104 -17.64 -7.77 -10.51
C GLU A 104 -18.83 -8.73 -10.34
N ASN A 105 -19.19 -9.05 -9.09
CA ASN A 105 -20.33 -9.91 -8.79
C ASN A 105 -21.66 -9.28 -9.24
N GLU A 106 -21.85 -7.97 -9.05
CA GLU A 106 -23.04 -7.27 -9.52
C GLU A 106 -23.16 -7.32 -11.05
N LYS A 107 -22.05 -7.11 -11.76
CA LYS A 107 -21.99 -7.25 -13.23
C LYS A 107 -22.34 -8.68 -13.67
N ASN A 108 -21.75 -9.69 -13.04
CA ASN A 108 -22.01 -11.10 -13.35
C ASN A 108 -23.46 -11.50 -13.04
N LEU A 109 -24.01 -11.01 -11.94
CA LEU A 109 -25.41 -11.24 -11.56
C LEU A 109 -26.35 -10.59 -12.58
N LYS A 110 -26.09 -9.35 -12.98
CA LYS A 110 -26.87 -8.63 -14.00
C LYS A 110 -26.84 -9.37 -15.34
N LYS A 111 -25.67 -9.85 -15.77
CA LYS A 111 -25.51 -10.67 -16.96
C LYS A 111 -26.36 -11.95 -16.88
N THR A 112 -26.22 -12.70 -15.78
CA THR A 112 -26.98 -13.94 -15.54
C THR A 112 -28.49 -13.70 -15.55
N LEU A 113 -28.93 -12.58 -14.98
CA LEU A 113 -30.34 -12.19 -14.94
C LEU A 113 -30.87 -11.92 -16.35
N PHE A 114 -30.11 -11.24 -17.20
CA PHE A 114 -30.47 -11.06 -18.60
C PHE A 114 -30.53 -12.40 -19.35
N GLU A 115 -29.54 -13.27 -19.19
CA GLU A 115 -29.54 -14.61 -19.79
C GLU A 115 -30.78 -15.42 -19.37
N LEU A 116 -31.14 -15.40 -18.08
CA LEU A 116 -32.30 -16.11 -17.55
C LEU A 116 -33.60 -15.57 -18.13
N LYS A 117 -33.77 -14.25 -18.18
CA LYS A 117 -34.93 -13.62 -18.82
C LYS A 117 -35.03 -13.98 -20.29
N GLY A 118 -33.90 -13.99 -21.01
CA GLY A 118 -33.82 -14.48 -22.39
C GLY A 118 -34.30 -15.92 -22.50
N LYS A 119 -33.79 -16.83 -21.66
CA LYS A 119 -34.18 -18.25 -21.64
C LYS A 119 -35.67 -18.47 -21.39
N ILE A 120 -36.25 -17.75 -20.42
CA ILE A 120 -37.69 -17.83 -20.11
C ILE A 120 -38.52 -17.42 -21.32
N MET A 121 -38.19 -16.28 -21.92
CA MET A 121 -38.95 -15.72 -23.05
C MET A 121 -38.76 -16.55 -24.32
N HIS A 122 -37.56 -17.06 -24.57
CA HIS A 122 -37.30 -18.01 -25.65
C HIS A 122 -38.14 -19.29 -25.49
N LEU A 123 -38.21 -19.86 -24.28
CA LEU A 123 -39.01 -21.06 -24.03
C LEU A 123 -40.51 -20.79 -24.22
N GLN A 124 -40.99 -19.63 -23.75
CA GLN A 124 -42.37 -19.19 -23.95
C GLN A 124 -42.70 -19.02 -25.44
N ALA A 125 -41.82 -18.34 -26.20
CA ALA A 125 -41.96 -18.17 -27.64
C ALA A 125 -41.99 -19.49 -28.39
N ASN A 126 -41.13 -20.46 -28.02
CA ASN A 126 -41.15 -21.80 -28.60
C ASN A 126 -42.49 -22.51 -28.34
N ASN A 127 -43.06 -22.35 -27.14
CA ASN A 127 -44.36 -22.93 -26.82
C ASN A 127 -45.50 -22.30 -27.65
N LEU A 128 -45.49 -20.98 -27.82
CA LEU A 128 -46.46 -20.23 -28.62
C LEU A 128 -46.35 -20.59 -30.11
N PHE A 129 -45.12 -20.68 -30.62
CA PHE A 129 -44.85 -21.06 -32.00
C PHE A 129 -45.40 -22.46 -32.30
N ASN A 130 -45.19 -23.42 -31.40
CA ASN A 130 -45.72 -24.79 -31.54
C ASN A 130 -47.25 -24.84 -31.48
N LYS A 131 -47.91 -23.84 -30.87
CA LYS A 131 -49.37 -23.67 -30.87
C LYS A 131 -49.89 -22.88 -32.07
N ALA A 132 -49.02 -22.57 -33.04
CA ALA A 132 -49.30 -21.72 -34.20
C ALA A 132 -49.69 -20.27 -33.87
N ASP A 133 -49.39 -19.79 -32.66
CA ASP A 133 -49.52 -18.38 -32.30
C ASP A 133 -48.23 -17.64 -32.67
N TYR A 134 -48.02 -17.46 -33.97
CA TYR A 134 -46.77 -16.93 -34.53
C TYR A 134 -46.53 -15.46 -34.17
N PHE A 135 -47.60 -14.69 -33.96
CA PHE A 135 -47.50 -13.29 -33.62
C PHE A 135 -46.97 -13.08 -32.20
N LEU A 136 -47.57 -13.75 -31.20
CA LEU A 136 -47.07 -13.66 -29.83
C LEU A 136 -45.68 -14.31 -29.72
N ALA A 137 -45.44 -15.42 -30.42
CA ALA A 137 -44.11 -16.03 -30.46
C ALA A 137 -43.05 -15.07 -31.01
N PHE A 138 -43.35 -14.33 -32.07
CA PHE A 138 -42.46 -13.30 -32.63
C PHE A 138 -42.09 -12.22 -31.60
N GLN A 139 -43.07 -11.73 -30.85
CA GLN A 139 -42.84 -10.70 -29.83
C GLN A 139 -41.94 -11.21 -28.72
N ASP A 140 -42.19 -12.42 -28.22
CA ASP A 140 -41.38 -13.04 -27.18
C ASP A 140 -39.95 -13.37 -27.66
N TYR A 141 -39.78 -13.78 -28.93
CA TYR A 141 -38.45 -13.94 -29.52
C TYR A 141 -37.70 -12.60 -29.63
N CYS A 142 -38.37 -11.51 -30.03
CA CYS A 142 -37.77 -10.17 -30.07
C CYS A 142 -37.32 -9.72 -28.68
N TYR A 143 -38.15 -9.91 -27.66
CA TYR A 143 -37.75 -9.62 -26.28
C TYR A 143 -36.57 -10.49 -25.85
N SER A 144 -36.61 -11.79 -26.15
CA SER A 144 -35.52 -12.72 -25.86
C SER A 144 -34.20 -12.31 -26.54
N ALA A 145 -34.23 -11.85 -27.79
CA ALA A 145 -33.05 -11.38 -28.50
C ALA A 145 -32.39 -10.21 -27.77
N LYS A 146 -33.20 -9.23 -27.35
CA LYS A 146 -32.74 -8.10 -26.54
C LYS A 146 -32.11 -8.57 -25.23
N GLN A 147 -32.71 -9.53 -24.54
CA GLN A 147 -32.14 -10.03 -23.28
C GLN A 147 -30.82 -10.77 -23.52
N TYR A 148 -30.71 -11.63 -24.54
CA TYR A 148 -29.44 -12.31 -24.85
C TYR A 148 -28.34 -11.35 -25.30
N ALA A 149 -28.67 -10.30 -26.06
CA ALA A 149 -27.71 -9.25 -26.41
C ALA A 149 -27.19 -8.51 -25.17
N ASN A 150 -28.07 -8.21 -24.20
CA ASN A 150 -27.70 -7.60 -22.92
C ASN A 150 -26.94 -8.54 -21.98
N GLY A 151 -27.20 -9.84 -22.08
CA GLY A 151 -26.54 -10.89 -21.29
C GLY A 151 -25.31 -11.50 -21.96
N ASP A 152 -24.83 -10.95 -23.07
CA ASP A 152 -23.71 -11.49 -23.86
C ASP A 152 -23.79 -12.99 -24.21
N ASP A 153 -24.99 -13.52 -24.41
CA ASP A 153 -25.22 -14.92 -24.77
C ASP A 153 -25.38 -15.07 -26.29
N ASN A 154 -24.25 -15.01 -26.98
CA ASN A 154 -24.19 -14.96 -28.44
C ASN A 154 -24.73 -16.24 -29.10
N ALA A 155 -24.56 -17.39 -28.43
CA ALA A 155 -25.03 -18.68 -28.92
C ALA A 155 -26.56 -18.70 -28.97
N ASN A 156 -27.23 -18.35 -27.86
CA ASN A 156 -28.69 -18.34 -27.82
C ASN A 156 -29.29 -17.17 -28.61
N LEU A 157 -28.59 -16.04 -28.69
CA LEU A 157 -28.97 -14.92 -29.55
C LEU A 157 -29.07 -15.34 -31.02
N GLY A 158 -28.05 -16.05 -31.55
CA GLY A 158 -28.08 -16.53 -32.94
C GLY A 158 -29.28 -17.43 -33.23
N VAL A 159 -29.59 -18.36 -32.30
CA VAL A 159 -30.75 -19.24 -32.41
C VAL A 159 -32.06 -18.44 -32.42
N VAL A 160 -32.19 -17.46 -31.52
CA VAL A 160 -33.43 -16.68 -31.41
C VAL A 160 -33.62 -15.76 -32.62
N LEU A 161 -32.55 -15.20 -33.21
CA LEU A 161 -32.64 -14.43 -34.45
C LEU A 161 -33.14 -15.29 -35.60
N ASP A 162 -32.68 -16.54 -35.71
CA ASP A 162 -33.23 -17.48 -36.69
C ASP A 162 -34.69 -17.83 -36.43
N SER A 163 -35.12 -17.91 -35.17
CA SER A 163 -36.53 -18.08 -34.79
C SER A 163 -37.38 -16.85 -35.16
N ILE A 164 -36.87 -15.64 -34.96
CA ILE A 164 -37.52 -14.39 -35.44
C ILE A 164 -37.72 -14.45 -36.95
N LYS A 165 -36.68 -14.82 -37.70
CA LYS A 165 -36.74 -14.98 -39.16
C LYS A 165 -37.80 -16.00 -39.59
N LYS A 166 -37.92 -17.12 -38.86
CA LYS A 166 -38.96 -18.13 -39.12
C LYS A 166 -40.36 -17.61 -38.83
N SER A 167 -40.57 -16.91 -37.70
CA SER A 167 -41.88 -16.32 -37.37
C SER A 167 -42.31 -15.27 -38.39
N LEU A 168 -41.37 -14.51 -38.96
CA LEU A 168 -41.65 -13.55 -40.04
C LEU A 168 -42.25 -14.17 -41.30
N ALA A 169 -42.16 -15.48 -41.50
CA ALA A 169 -42.83 -16.16 -42.60
C ALA A 169 -44.36 -16.28 -42.41
N TYR A 170 -44.86 -16.09 -41.18
CA TYR A 170 -46.25 -16.36 -40.80
C TYR A 170 -47.02 -15.15 -40.27
N ILE A 171 -46.36 -14.01 -40.07
CA ILE A 171 -47.00 -12.78 -39.57
C ILE A 171 -47.34 -11.82 -40.72
N THR A 172 -48.41 -11.04 -40.55
CA THR A 172 -48.84 -10.04 -41.54
C THR A 172 -48.25 -8.66 -41.27
N LYS A 173 -48.40 -7.75 -42.24
CA LYS A 173 -47.99 -6.34 -42.13
C LYS A 173 -48.74 -5.62 -41.00
N GLU A 174 -50.03 -5.91 -40.84
CA GLU A 174 -50.88 -5.33 -39.78
C GLU A 174 -50.39 -5.75 -38.40
N GLN A 175 -50.05 -7.03 -38.25
CA GLN A 175 -49.48 -7.56 -37.01
C GLN A 175 -48.12 -6.92 -36.70
N LEU A 176 -47.24 -6.72 -37.69
CA LEU A 176 -45.99 -5.97 -37.49
C LEU A 176 -46.24 -4.54 -37.00
N PHE A 177 -47.24 -3.86 -37.58
CA PHE A 177 -47.64 -2.53 -37.14
C PHE A 177 -48.18 -2.54 -35.70
N GLU A 178 -48.98 -3.55 -35.34
CA GLU A 178 -49.48 -3.75 -33.98
C GLU A 178 -48.34 -4.00 -32.97
N ALA A 179 -47.36 -4.85 -33.30
CA ALA A 179 -46.22 -5.11 -32.43
C ALA A 179 -45.46 -3.82 -32.09
N LYS A 180 -45.23 -2.96 -33.10
CA LYS A 180 -44.53 -1.69 -32.92
C LYS A 180 -45.34 -0.69 -32.07
N ASN A 181 -46.62 -0.50 -32.38
CA ASN A 181 -47.39 0.62 -31.83
C ASN A 181 -48.18 0.30 -30.56
N ILE A 182 -48.59 -0.96 -30.37
CA ILE A 182 -49.41 -1.38 -29.22
C ILE A 182 -48.51 -2.05 -28.19
N ASN A 183 -47.69 -3.03 -28.61
CA ASN A 183 -46.88 -3.84 -27.69
C ASN A 183 -45.48 -3.27 -27.46
N GLN A 184 -45.14 -2.13 -28.08
CA GLN A 184 -43.85 -1.44 -27.95
C GLN A 184 -42.64 -2.33 -28.29
N VAL A 185 -42.83 -3.30 -29.19
CA VAL A 185 -41.78 -4.16 -29.72
C VAL A 185 -41.47 -3.70 -31.15
N ASP A 186 -40.57 -2.72 -31.28
CA ASP A 186 -40.01 -2.35 -32.58
C ASP A 186 -38.82 -3.27 -32.90
N ILE A 187 -39.00 -4.18 -33.85
CA ILE A 187 -37.95 -5.10 -34.28
C ILE A 187 -36.73 -4.35 -34.84
N ASN A 188 -36.89 -3.18 -35.47
CA ASN A 188 -35.74 -2.43 -35.96
C ASN A 188 -34.89 -1.91 -34.81
N ASP A 189 -35.52 -1.48 -33.71
CA ASP A 189 -34.82 -1.06 -32.49
C ASP A 189 -34.10 -2.25 -31.84
N VAL A 190 -34.75 -3.43 -31.79
CA VAL A 190 -34.12 -4.66 -31.28
C VAL A 190 -32.88 -5.02 -32.12
N LEU A 191 -32.99 -5.03 -33.45
CA LEU A 191 -31.87 -5.37 -34.33
C LEU A 191 -30.74 -4.35 -34.21
N LYS A 192 -31.06 -3.06 -34.08
CA LYS A 192 -30.06 -2.02 -33.86
C LYS A 192 -29.34 -2.22 -32.52
N GLU A 193 -30.07 -2.49 -31.45
CA GLU A 193 -29.48 -2.76 -30.12
C GLU A 193 -28.58 -4.01 -30.15
N VAL A 194 -28.95 -5.02 -30.93
CA VAL A 194 -28.13 -6.23 -31.14
C VAL A 194 -26.84 -5.89 -31.91
N GLU A 195 -26.92 -5.13 -33.00
CA GLU A 195 -25.76 -4.72 -33.80
C GLU A 195 -24.78 -3.83 -33.01
N GLU A 196 -25.29 -2.88 -32.21
CA GLU A 196 -24.44 -2.00 -31.38
C GLU A 196 -23.65 -2.76 -30.33
N LYS A 197 -24.13 -3.94 -29.91
CA LYS A 197 -23.52 -4.74 -28.84
C LYS A 197 -22.64 -5.87 -29.34
N LYS A 198 -22.60 -6.17 -30.64
CA LYS A 198 -21.98 -7.41 -31.15
C LYS A 198 -21.20 -7.23 -32.46
N GLU A 199 -20.00 -7.81 -32.47
CA GLU A 199 -19.08 -7.81 -33.62
C GLU A 199 -19.07 -9.15 -34.40
N GLU A 200 -19.88 -10.14 -34.01
CA GLU A 200 -19.81 -11.48 -34.63
C GLU A 200 -20.48 -11.52 -36.03
N ASN A 201 -19.68 -11.88 -37.04
CA ASN A 201 -20.08 -11.93 -38.45
C ASN A 201 -21.34 -12.77 -38.75
N PHE A 202 -21.58 -13.85 -38.00
CA PHE A 202 -22.74 -14.74 -38.25
C PHE A 202 -24.07 -14.06 -37.94
N GLN A 203 -24.14 -13.31 -36.84
CA GLN A 203 -25.37 -12.62 -36.41
C GLN A 203 -25.74 -11.50 -37.41
N ILE A 204 -24.75 -10.83 -37.97
CA ILE A 204 -24.93 -9.76 -38.97
C ILE A 204 -25.64 -10.28 -40.24
N ILE A 205 -25.34 -11.50 -40.68
CA ILE A 205 -26.00 -12.10 -41.85
C ILE A 205 -27.48 -12.34 -41.55
N THR A 206 -27.79 -12.96 -40.41
CA THR A 206 -29.18 -13.22 -40.01
C THR A 206 -29.96 -11.93 -39.82
N ILE A 207 -29.37 -10.89 -39.24
CA ILE A 207 -29.99 -9.56 -39.09
C ILE A 207 -30.32 -8.94 -40.45
N ARG A 208 -29.40 -9.05 -41.43
CA ARG A 208 -29.63 -8.57 -42.80
C ARG A 208 -30.79 -9.29 -43.47
N ASP A 209 -30.88 -10.60 -43.29
CA ASP A 209 -31.99 -11.41 -43.82
C ASP A 209 -33.33 -11.02 -43.18
N ILE A 210 -33.35 -10.80 -41.87
CA ILE A 210 -34.51 -10.30 -41.15
C ILE A 210 -34.95 -8.94 -41.71
N ARG A 211 -34.03 -7.99 -41.88
CA ARG A 211 -34.32 -6.67 -42.47
C ARG A 211 -34.88 -6.75 -43.88
N LYS A 212 -34.31 -7.62 -44.71
CA LYS A 212 -34.82 -7.86 -46.07
C LYS A 212 -36.26 -8.35 -46.01
N ARG A 213 -36.56 -9.29 -45.12
CA ARG A 213 -37.91 -9.83 -44.95
C ARG A 213 -38.91 -8.79 -44.43
N LEU A 214 -38.49 -7.93 -43.50
CA LEU A 214 -39.29 -6.81 -43.03
C LEU A 214 -39.64 -5.86 -44.19
N HIS A 215 -38.66 -5.52 -45.02
CA HIS A 215 -38.89 -4.67 -46.19
C HIS A 215 -39.84 -5.29 -47.22
N GLU A 216 -39.84 -6.62 -47.37
CA GLU A 216 -40.81 -7.35 -48.20
C GLU A 216 -42.23 -7.27 -47.63
N LEU A 217 -42.40 -7.31 -46.30
CA LEU A 217 -43.69 -7.21 -45.63
C LEU A 217 -44.24 -5.78 -45.56
N GLU A 218 -43.36 -4.77 -45.64
CA GLU A 218 -43.75 -3.36 -45.61
C GLU A 218 -44.26 -2.82 -46.96
N LYS A 219 -43.96 -3.50 -48.07
CA LYS A 219 -44.50 -3.17 -49.39
C LYS A 219 -45.98 -3.57 -49.45
#